data_AF-A0A7R9LMU8-F1
#
_entry.id   AF-A0A7R9LMU8-F1
#
_cell.length_a   1.000
_cell.length_b   1.000
_cell.length_c   1.000
_cell.angle_alpha   90.00
_cell.angle_beta   90.00
_cell.angle_gamma   90.00
#
_symmetry.space_group_name_H-M   'P 1'
#
loop_
_entity.id
_entity.type
_entity.pdbx_description
1 polymer ?
#
loop_
_entity_poly.entity_id
_entity_poly.type
_entity_poly.pdbx_seq_one_letter_code
_entity_poly.pdbx_strand_id
1 'polypeptide(L)'
;VRQNWHECRIEGKFPATGALTDELTVILVTVTEPTEVELCLYQSGHRSSAHDSHSHHKLDLFVAVFGFNGLVGRLVCESKRQVKSFVSCHEILEPGVYAVVTMAFNHWHNGVRDCPPYLLAIHSSKVMLTERVSPPRYIIADCLIGLALARGRKHECSEGITAYYLTKHWSGLVVMVENRHPTTYAQVICNCMDSVNVVSTRSTLKTADSIPPLHRQIVIVLTHLEGTGGMIIHYQLTNRGTHHKGLNDWGNNGGVGGLEGSRDSEHIPVLDNSVRELHSPRPL
;
A
#
# COMPACT_ATOMS: atom_id res chain seq x y z
N VAL A 1 22.33 12.10 -14.95
CA VAL A 1 21.32 12.19 -16.03
C VAL A 1 21.96 11.65 -17.30
N ARG A 2 21.36 10.67 -17.97
CA ARG A 2 21.87 10.12 -19.23
C ARG A 2 21.86 11.22 -20.30
N GLN A 3 22.84 11.23 -21.19
CA GLN A 3 22.93 12.24 -22.25
C GLN A 3 21.70 12.14 -23.16
N ASN A 4 21.11 13.29 -23.53
CA ASN A 4 19.89 13.41 -24.35
C ASN A 4 18.59 12.87 -23.72
N TRP A 5 18.56 12.63 -22.41
CA TRP A 5 17.32 12.31 -21.72
C TRP A 5 16.64 13.56 -21.18
N HIS A 6 15.31 13.56 -21.20
CA HIS A 6 14.47 14.59 -20.60
C HIS A 6 14.29 14.29 -19.11
N GLU A 7 14.16 15.35 -18.29
CA GLU A 7 13.93 15.23 -16.84
C GLU A 7 12.70 16.05 -16.47
N CYS A 8 11.76 15.41 -15.77
CA CYS A 8 10.65 16.07 -15.10
C CYS A 8 10.79 15.88 -13.58
N ARG A 9 10.67 16.96 -12.80
CA ARG A 9 10.79 16.94 -11.35
C ARG A 9 9.49 17.38 -10.69
N ILE A 10 9.01 16.55 -9.78
CA ILE A 10 7.70 16.70 -9.18
C ILE A 10 7.84 16.56 -7.68
N GLU A 11 7.62 17.65 -6.97
CA GLU A 11 7.53 17.65 -5.51
C GLU A 11 6.12 17.25 -5.07
N GLY A 12 6.03 16.57 -3.92
CA GLY A 12 4.78 16.16 -3.31
C GLY A 12 4.98 15.79 -1.84
N LYS A 13 3.92 15.26 -1.21
CA LYS A 13 3.95 14.77 0.17
C LYS A 13 3.34 13.37 0.25
N PHE A 14 3.86 12.54 1.15
CA PHE A 14 3.19 11.29 1.49
C PHE A 14 2.09 11.56 2.51
N PRO A 15 0.89 11.00 2.33
CA PRO A 15 -0.20 11.19 3.28
C PRO A 15 0.16 10.54 4.62
N ALA A 16 -0.12 11.21 5.74
CA ALA A 16 0.16 10.66 7.07
C ALA A 16 -0.83 9.56 7.48
N THR A 17 -2.00 9.48 6.83
CA THR A 17 -2.99 8.41 7.01
C THR A 17 -3.79 8.21 5.72
N GLY A 18 -4.61 7.16 5.65
CA GLY A 18 -5.57 6.94 4.57
C GLY A 18 -6.66 8.02 4.49
N ALA A 19 -6.91 8.79 5.57
CA ALA A 19 -7.83 9.94 5.53
C ALA A 19 -7.29 11.13 4.73
N LEU A 20 -5.96 11.22 4.58
CA LEU A 20 -5.27 12.37 4.00
C LEU A 20 -4.85 12.12 2.56
N THR A 21 -5.56 11.24 1.85
CA THR A 21 -5.31 10.95 0.43
C THR A 21 -5.53 12.17 -0.46
N ASP A 22 -6.24 13.20 0.02
CA ASP A 22 -6.35 14.49 -0.67
C ASP A 22 -4.98 15.21 -0.78
N GLU A 23 -4.00 14.87 0.07
CA GLU A 23 -2.62 15.33 -0.04
C GLU A 23 -1.77 14.50 -1.01
N LEU A 24 -2.25 13.32 -1.40
CA LEU A 24 -1.58 12.48 -2.38
C LEU A 24 -1.77 13.09 -3.78
N THR A 25 -0.67 13.25 -4.49
CA THR A 25 -0.72 13.61 -5.92
C THR A 25 -0.44 12.37 -6.75
N VAL A 26 -1.33 12.05 -7.70
CA VAL A 26 -1.05 11.08 -8.75
C VAL A 26 -0.54 11.82 -9.98
N ILE A 27 0.51 11.28 -10.59
CA ILE A 27 1.08 11.84 -11.82
C ILE A 27 0.62 11.00 -12.99
N LEU A 28 -0.12 11.61 -13.91
CA LEU A 28 -0.39 11.01 -15.20
C LEU A 28 0.76 11.29 -16.15
N VAL A 29 1.25 10.24 -16.79
CA VAL A 29 2.28 10.31 -17.83
C VAL A 29 1.66 9.82 -19.13
N THR A 30 1.64 10.69 -20.14
CA THR A 30 1.16 10.34 -21.48
C THR A 30 2.34 10.21 -22.42
N VAL A 31 2.42 9.04 -23.06
CA VAL A 31 3.49 8.63 -23.98
C VAL A 31 2.90 8.42 -25.37
N THR A 32 3.53 8.98 -26.41
CA THR A 32 3.05 8.90 -27.80
C THR A 32 3.84 7.95 -28.68
N GLU A 33 5.04 7.55 -28.26
CA GLU A 33 5.92 6.58 -28.92
C GLU A 33 6.65 5.75 -27.85
N PRO A 34 7.12 4.52 -28.14
CA PRO A 34 7.86 3.70 -27.17
C PRO A 34 8.98 4.49 -26.48
N THR A 35 8.87 4.66 -25.17
CA THR A 35 9.73 5.57 -24.39
C THR A 35 10.33 4.84 -23.21
N GLU A 36 11.66 4.71 -23.20
CA GLU A 36 12.39 4.28 -22.01
C GLU A 36 12.28 5.35 -20.92
N VAL A 37 11.88 4.94 -19.72
CA VAL A 37 11.72 5.80 -18.54
C VAL A 37 12.49 5.24 -17.34
N GLU A 38 12.99 6.14 -16.50
CA GLU A 38 13.56 5.84 -15.19
C GLU A 38 12.89 6.76 -14.16
N LEU A 39 12.21 6.15 -13.19
CA LEU A 39 11.53 6.83 -12.10
C LEU A 39 12.39 6.77 -10.85
N CYS A 40 12.58 7.92 -10.23
CA CYS A 40 13.48 8.13 -9.11
C CYS A 40 12.72 8.87 -7.99
N LEU A 41 12.36 8.15 -6.92
CA LEU A 41 11.63 8.72 -5.78
C LEU A 41 12.57 8.95 -4.61
N TYR A 42 12.68 10.21 -4.16
CA TYR A 42 13.52 10.65 -3.06
C TYR A 42 12.69 11.15 -1.88
N GLN A 43 13.10 10.83 -0.66
CA GLN A 43 12.65 11.53 0.54
C GLN A 43 13.35 12.90 0.62
N SER A 44 12.58 13.98 0.68
CA SER A 44 13.10 15.36 0.78
C SER A 44 13.43 15.70 2.24
N GLY A 45 14.38 16.62 2.46
CA GLY A 45 14.70 17.13 3.80
C GLY A 45 15.64 16.27 4.66
N HIS A 46 16.16 15.14 4.16
CA HIS A 46 17.15 14.32 4.88
C HIS A 46 18.61 14.83 4.73
N ARG A 47 18.82 16.03 4.19
CA ARG A 47 20.14 16.65 4.05
C ARG A 47 20.18 17.93 4.91
N SER A 48 21.04 17.95 5.93
CA SER A 48 21.26 18.97 7.00
C SER A 48 20.51 18.62 8.30
N SER A 49 21.06 18.60 9.50
CA SER A 49 22.38 18.96 10.04
C SER A 49 22.67 18.09 11.28
N ALA A 50 23.93 17.94 11.68
CA ALA A 50 24.36 17.15 12.86
C ALA A 50 23.87 17.69 14.23
N HIS A 51 22.93 18.64 14.23
CA HIS A 51 22.40 19.32 15.41
C HIS A 51 20.87 19.32 15.54
N ASP A 52 20.13 18.79 14.55
CA ASP A 52 18.69 18.58 14.71
C ASP A 52 18.43 17.19 15.26
N SER A 53 18.06 17.12 16.54
CA SER A 53 17.60 15.92 17.24
C SER A 53 16.32 15.29 16.65
N HIS A 54 15.79 15.87 15.57
CA HIS A 54 14.66 15.37 14.78
C HIS A 54 15.16 14.85 13.43
N SER A 55 16.14 13.93 13.44
CA SER A 55 16.50 13.22 12.22
C SER A 55 15.25 12.52 11.68
N HIS A 56 14.64 13.04 10.61
CA HIS A 56 13.50 12.38 9.98
C HIS A 56 13.91 10.94 9.65
N HIS A 57 13.26 9.98 10.31
CA HIS A 57 13.50 8.56 10.08
C HIS A 57 13.36 8.27 8.58
N LYS A 58 14.21 7.37 8.07
CA LYS A 58 14.14 6.96 6.67
C LYS A 58 12.75 6.38 6.41
N LEU A 59 12.12 6.81 5.32
CA LEU A 59 10.81 6.30 4.95
C LEU A 59 10.92 4.99 4.19
N ASP A 60 9.90 4.16 4.33
CA ASP A 60 9.70 2.97 3.51
C ASP A 60 9.11 3.37 2.16
N LEU A 61 9.97 3.77 1.23
CA LEU A 61 9.58 4.33 -0.05
C LEU A 61 9.18 3.26 -1.06
N PHE A 62 8.18 3.57 -1.88
CA PHE A 62 7.74 2.76 -3.00
C PHE A 62 7.15 3.63 -4.12
N VAL A 63 7.47 3.32 -5.37
CA VAL A 63 6.82 3.91 -6.55
C VAL A 63 6.39 2.82 -7.51
N ALA A 64 5.20 2.98 -8.08
CA ALA A 64 4.67 2.06 -9.07
C ALA A 64 3.98 2.82 -10.21
N VAL A 65 4.03 2.21 -11.40
CA VAL A 65 3.42 2.71 -12.63
C VAL A 65 2.33 1.73 -13.05
N PHE A 66 1.16 2.26 -13.33
CA PHE A 66 0.00 1.51 -13.78
C PHE A 66 -0.50 2.08 -15.09
N GLY A 67 -1.04 1.24 -15.98
CA GLY A 67 -1.83 1.75 -17.10
C GLY A 67 -3.04 2.52 -16.58
N PHE A 68 -3.48 3.56 -17.31
CA PHE A 68 -4.57 4.43 -16.89
C PHE A 68 -5.57 4.68 -18.01
N ASN A 69 -6.85 4.46 -17.74
CA ASN A 69 -7.96 4.69 -18.67
C ASN A 69 -9.14 5.42 -17.99
N GLY A 70 -8.83 6.26 -17.00
CA GLY A 70 -9.80 6.87 -16.07
C GLY A 70 -9.78 6.21 -14.68
N LEU A 71 -9.31 4.97 -14.59
CA LEU A 71 -9.02 4.26 -13.35
C LEU A 71 -7.61 3.66 -13.41
N VAL A 72 -7.04 3.33 -12.25
CA VAL A 72 -5.78 2.57 -12.17
C VAL A 72 -6.02 1.17 -12.72
N GLY A 73 -5.26 0.83 -13.76
CA GLY A 73 -5.32 -0.44 -14.46
C GLY A 73 -4.19 -1.39 -14.07
N ARG A 74 -3.67 -2.11 -15.06
CA ARG A 74 -2.62 -3.13 -14.88
C ARG A 74 -1.31 -2.49 -14.42
N LEU A 75 -0.64 -3.14 -13.47
CA LEU A 75 0.74 -2.82 -13.09
C LEU A 75 1.68 -2.96 -14.30
N VAL A 76 2.46 -1.92 -14.55
CA VAL A 76 3.47 -1.86 -15.62
C VAL A 76 4.85 -2.15 -15.02
N CYS A 77 5.28 -1.32 -14.07
CA CYS A 77 6.54 -1.51 -13.35
C CYS A 77 6.48 -0.95 -11.94
N GLU A 78 7.44 -1.35 -11.11
CA GLU A 78 7.51 -0.97 -9.70
C GLU A 78 8.95 -0.91 -9.19
N SER A 79 9.20 -0.07 -8.18
CA SER A 79 10.46 -0.10 -7.45
C SER A 79 10.48 -1.26 -6.45
N LYS A 80 11.66 -1.58 -5.89
CA LYS A 80 11.66 -2.30 -4.60
C LYS A 80 11.09 -1.37 -3.53
N ARG A 81 10.27 -1.90 -2.62
CA ARG A 81 9.80 -1.15 -1.44
C ARG A 81 10.84 -1.26 -0.33
N GLN A 82 11.45 -0.16 0.09
CA GLN A 82 12.58 -0.17 1.02
C GLN A 82 12.62 1.04 1.96
N VAL A 83 13.03 0.83 3.21
CA VAL A 83 13.40 1.90 4.15
C VAL A 83 14.73 2.55 3.74
N LYS A 84 14.65 3.54 2.87
CA LYS A 84 15.78 4.28 2.29
C LYS A 84 15.38 5.71 1.97
N SER A 85 16.37 6.58 1.78
CA SER A 85 16.14 7.94 1.27
C SER A 85 15.78 7.99 -0.22
N PHE A 86 15.88 6.85 -0.93
CA PHE A 86 15.70 6.77 -2.37
C PHE A 86 15.32 5.36 -2.83
N VAL A 87 14.40 5.28 -3.80
CA VAL A 87 14.08 4.08 -4.60
C VAL A 87 13.88 4.45 -6.06
N SER A 88 14.11 3.49 -6.97
CA SER A 88 13.87 3.68 -8.39
C SER A 88 13.34 2.43 -9.09
N CYS A 89 12.74 2.64 -10.26
CA CYS A 89 12.43 1.63 -11.24
C CYS A 89 12.66 2.18 -12.66
N HIS A 90 12.79 1.28 -13.63
CA HIS A 90 12.92 1.62 -15.04
C HIS A 90 12.02 0.71 -15.86
N GLU A 91 11.53 1.20 -17.00
CA GLU A 91 10.73 0.42 -17.94
C GLU A 91 10.71 1.08 -19.33
N ILE A 92 10.32 0.34 -20.36
CA ILE A 92 9.93 0.91 -21.66
C ILE A 92 8.40 1.01 -21.70
N LEU A 93 7.88 2.23 -21.74
CA LEU A 93 6.45 2.49 -21.85
C LEU A 93 6.03 2.53 -23.33
N GLU A 94 5.02 1.74 -23.68
CA GLU A 94 4.33 1.82 -24.97
C GLU A 94 3.46 3.09 -25.05
N PRO A 95 2.96 3.48 -26.23
CA PRO A 95 2.03 4.59 -26.35
C PRO A 95 0.78 4.38 -25.49
N GLY A 96 0.45 5.36 -24.64
CA GLY A 96 -0.64 5.26 -23.69
C GLY A 96 -0.58 6.30 -22.58
N VAL A 97 -1.52 6.18 -21.64
CA VAL A 97 -1.57 7.00 -20.42
C VAL A 97 -1.31 6.10 -19.21
N TYR A 98 -0.47 6.59 -18.30
CA TYR A 98 0.00 5.84 -17.15
C TYR A 98 -0.18 6.66 -15.87
N ALA A 99 -0.60 6.02 -14.79
CA ALA A 99 -0.63 6.60 -13.46
C ALA A 99 0.63 6.19 -12.70
N VAL A 100 1.40 7.18 -12.26
CA VAL A 100 2.53 7.01 -11.35
C VAL A 100 2.07 7.34 -9.94
N VAL A 101 2.25 6.38 -9.03
CA VAL A 101 1.80 6.48 -7.64
C VAL A 101 2.98 6.29 -6.70
N THR A 102 3.23 7.30 -5.88
CA THR A 102 4.29 7.33 -4.87
C THR A 102 3.70 6.99 -3.49
N MET A 103 4.31 6.07 -2.76
CA MET A 103 3.81 5.58 -1.48
C MET A 103 4.93 5.50 -0.43
N ALA A 104 4.54 5.71 0.82
CA ALA A 104 5.31 5.38 2.01
C ALA A 104 4.36 5.05 3.16
N PHE A 105 4.77 4.17 4.08
CA PHE A 105 3.86 3.63 5.11
C PHE A 105 4.39 3.72 6.54
N ASN A 106 5.71 3.71 6.76
CA ASN A 106 6.25 3.66 8.11
C ASN A 106 6.07 4.96 8.89
N HIS A 107 5.69 6.08 8.29
CA HIS A 107 5.35 7.29 9.05
C HIS A 107 3.91 7.32 9.56
N TRP A 108 3.04 6.38 9.14
CA TRP A 108 1.61 6.40 9.50
C TRP A 108 1.35 6.22 11.00
N HIS A 109 2.34 5.72 11.76
CA HIS A 109 2.24 5.58 13.22
C HIS A 109 2.69 6.83 14.00
N ASN A 110 3.25 7.85 13.34
CA ASN A 110 3.78 9.05 14.01
C ASN A 110 2.69 10.11 14.33
N GLY A 111 1.43 9.83 13.97
CA GLY A 111 0.30 10.75 14.16
C GLY A 111 0.06 11.68 12.96
N VAL A 112 -1.06 12.39 13.00
CA VAL A 112 -1.74 13.03 11.86
C VAL A 112 -1.00 14.24 11.26
N ARG A 113 0.15 14.68 11.78
CA ARG A 113 0.69 16.02 11.49
C ARG A 113 1.89 16.10 10.54
N ASP A 114 2.60 15.00 10.31
CA ASP A 114 3.78 15.01 9.45
C ASP A 114 3.51 14.24 8.16
N CYS A 115 3.09 14.96 7.12
CA CYS A 115 3.05 14.46 5.74
C CYS A 115 4.43 14.70 5.10
N PRO A 116 5.33 13.69 5.08
CA PRO A 116 6.72 13.91 4.72
C PRO A 116 6.86 14.28 3.24
N PRO A 117 7.71 15.26 2.90
CA PRO A 117 7.89 15.68 1.53
C PRO A 117 8.72 14.67 0.74
N TYR A 118 8.45 14.60 -0.57
CA TYR A 118 9.23 13.82 -1.52
C TYR A 118 9.53 14.61 -2.79
N LEU A 119 10.49 14.10 -3.55
CA LEU A 119 10.77 14.50 -4.92
C LEU A 119 10.72 13.26 -5.82
N LEU A 120 9.84 13.27 -6.82
CA LEU A 120 9.82 12.31 -7.90
C LEU A 120 10.52 12.94 -9.12
N ALA A 121 11.61 12.32 -9.56
CA ALA A 121 12.25 12.62 -10.83
C ALA A 121 11.89 11.54 -11.84
N ILE A 122 11.38 11.93 -13.01
CA ILE A 122 11.12 11.02 -14.13
C ILE A 122 12.07 11.41 -15.25
N HIS A 123 13.01 10.51 -15.53
CA HIS A 123 13.90 10.62 -16.68
C HIS A 123 13.31 9.84 -17.83
N SER A 124 13.34 10.40 -19.04
CA SER A 124 12.75 9.78 -20.23
C SER A 124 13.64 9.97 -21.45
N SER A 125 13.68 8.95 -22.31
CA SER A 125 14.42 8.98 -23.58
C SER A 125 13.73 9.84 -24.66
N LYS A 126 12.47 10.19 -24.46
CA LYS A 126 11.60 10.98 -25.35
C LYS A 126 10.78 11.98 -24.55
N VAL A 127 10.26 13.00 -25.24
CA VAL A 127 9.33 13.96 -24.61
C VAL A 127 8.02 13.24 -24.27
N MET A 128 7.51 13.49 -23.07
CA MET A 128 6.24 12.97 -22.58
C MET A 128 5.46 14.08 -21.88
N LEU A 129 4.13 13.97 -21.84
CA LEU A 129 3.29 14.89 -21.10
C LEU A 129 3.11 14.38 -19.67
N THR A 130 3.27 15.26 -18.68
CA THR A 130 3.07 14.94 -17.27
C THR A 130 2.02 15.85 -16.65
N GLU A 131 1.00 15.28 -16.03
CA GLU A 131 -0.11 16.01 -15.40
C GLU A 131 -0.27 15.59 -13.94
N ARG A 132 -0.57 16.55 -13.06
CA ARG A 132 -0.93 16.27 -11.67
C ARG A 132 -2.45 16.16 -11.57
N VAL A 133 -2.94 15.05 -11.04
CA VAL A 133 -4.37 14.85 -10.82
C VAL A 133 -4.65 14.57 -9.35
N SER A 134 -5.79 15.07 -8.89
CA SER A 134 -6.35 14.68 -7.58
C SER A 134 -6.87 13.25 -7.71
N PRO A 135 -6.35 12.31 -6.91
CA PRO A 135 -6.76 10.92 -7.04
C PRO A 135 -8.07 10.65 -6.30
N PRO A 136 -8.78 9.56 -6.65
CA PRO A 136 -9.83 9.05 -5.78
C PRO A 136 -9.24 8.61 -4.43
N ARG A 137 -10.03 8.71 -3.36
CA ARG A 137 -9.57 8.43 -1.98
C ARG A 137 -9.00 7.02 -1.80
N TYR A 138 -9.53 6.05 -2.53
CA TYR A 138 -9.13 4.64 -2.48
C TYR A 138 -7.95 4.28 -3.39
N ILE A 139 -7.26 5.26 -3.98
CA ILE A 139 -6.18 5.02 -4.94
C ILE A 139 -5.05 4.13 -4.41
N ILE A 140 -4.67 4.29 -3.13
CA ILE A 140 -3.61 3.47 -2.52
C ILE A 140 -4.08 2.01 -2.40
N ALA A 141 -5.35 1.79 -2.03
CA ALA A 141 -5.93 0.45 -1.99
C ALA A 141 -5.93 -0.19 -3.39
N ASP A 142 -6.41 0.53 -4.40
CA ASP A 142 -6.46 0.02 -5.78
C ASP A 142 -5.05 -0.30 -6.32
N CYS A 143 -4.05 0.52 -6.00
CA CYS A 143 -2.65 0.25 -6.36
C CYS A 143 -2.10 -1.00 -5.68
N LEU A 144 -2.31 -1.15 -4.36
CA LEU A 144 -1.86 -2.33 -3.63
C LEU A 144 -2.60 -3.60 -4.06
N ILE A 145 -3.88 -3.50 -4.42
CA ILE A 145 -4.66 -4.58 -5.01
C ILE A 145 -4.05 -4.99 -6.35
N GLY A 146 -3.87 -4.04 -7.28
CA GLY A 146 -3.29 -4.31 -8.59
C GLY A 146 -1.91 -4.96 -8.48
N LEU A 147 -1.10 -4.50 -7.53
CA LEU A 147 0.18 -5.09 -7.22
C LEU A 147 0.09 -6.50 -6.62
N ALA A 148 -0.81 -6.72 -5.66
CA ALA A 148 -1.01 -8.03 -5.03
C ALA A 148 -1.49 -9.08 -6.04
N LEU A 149 -2.35 -8.70 -6.98
CA LEU A 149 -2.78 -9.57 -8.08
C LEU A 149 -1.62 -9.88 -9.04
N ALA A 150 -0.76 -8.90 -9.33
CA ALA A 150 0.34 -9.07 -10.29
C ALA A 150 1.55 -9.82 -9.70
N ARG A 151 1.87 -9.60 -8.42
CA ARG A 151 3.13 -10.04 -7.79
C ARG A 151 2.93 -10.88 -6.52
N GLY A 152 1.75 -10.89 -5.95
CA GLY A 152 1.46 -11.58 -4.70
C GLY A 152 1.57 -13.08 -4.84
N ARG A 153 2.15 -13.74 -3.82
CA ARG A 153 2.07 -15.19 -3.71
C ARG A 153 0.62 -15.57 -3.38
N LYS A 154 -0.03 -16.21 -4.34
CA LYS A 154 -1.40 -16.73 -4.20
C LYS A 154 -1.44 -17.93 -3.26
N HIS A 155 -2.45 -17.98 -2.41
CA HIS A 155 -2.76 -19.10 -1.54
C HIS A 155 -4.28 -19.31 -1.49
N GLU A 156 -4.75 -20.45 -1.97
CA GLU A 156 -6.15 -20.85 -1.86
C GLU A 156 -6.40 -21.32 -0.42
N CYS A 157 -7.20 -20.55 0.31
CA CYS A 157 -7.45 -20.76 1.74
C CYS A 157 -8.57 -21.77 1.97
N SER A 158 -9.69 -21.54 1.30
CA SER A 158 -10.90 -22.38 1.30
C SER A 158 -11.72 -22.05 0.06
N GLU A 159 -12.87 -22.70 -0.14
CA GLU A 159 -13.68 -22.53 -1.34
C GLU A 159 -14.05 -21.06 -1.57
N GLY A 160 -13.61 -20.52 -2.71
CA GLY A 160 -13.85 -19.12 -3.09
C GLY A 160 -12.99 -18.08 -2.34
N ILE A 161 -12.17 -18.46 -1.36
CA ILE A 161 -11.35 -17.54 -0.56
C ILE A 161 -9.87 -17.71 -0.92
N THR A 162 -9.25 -16.64 -1.42
CA THR A 162 -7.82 -16.63 -1.76
C THR A 162 -7.10 -15.51 -1.05
N ALA A 163 -5.96 -15.81 -0.43
CA ALA A 163 -5.03 -14.81 0.06
C ALA A 163 -3.89 -14.56 -0.92
N TYR A 164 -3.43 -13.31 -0.97
CA TYR A 164 -2.25 -12.87 -1.71
C TYR A 164 -1.29 -12.22 -0.72
N TYR A 165 -0.05 -12.70 -0.74
CA TYR A 165 1.01 -12.22 0.13
C TYR A 165 2.11 -11.53 -0.68
N LEU A 166 2.33 -10.24 -0.45
CA LEU A 166 3.50 -9.52 -0.96
C LEU A 166 4.60 -9.58 0.12
N THR A 167 5.59 -10.44 -0.10
CA THR A 167 6.71 -10.69 0.84
C THR A 167 8.09 -10.63 0.18
N LYS A 168 8.16 -10.72 -1.15
CA LYS A 168 9.42 -10.67 -1.89
C LYS A 168 9.67 -9.25 -2.40
N HIS A 169 10.92 -8.80 -2.31
CA HIS A 169 11.34 -7.44 -2.71
C HIS A 169 10.57 -6.33 -1.99
N TRP A 170 10.11 -6.63 -0.77
CA TRP A 170 9.18 -5.83 -0.01
C TRP A 170 9.72 -5.66 1.42
N SER A 171 9.91 -4.41 1.85
CA SER A 171 10.33 -4.08 3.22
C SER A 171 9.14 -4.12 4.19
N GLY A 172 8.47 -5.27 4.26
CA GLY A 172 7.26 -5.45 5.05
C GLY A 172 6.40 -6.61 4.55
N LEU A 173 5.10 -6.52 4.78
CA LEU A 173 4.10 -7.48 4.32
C LEU A 173 2.86 -6.74 3.83
N VAL A 174 2.26 -7.18 2.73
CA VAL A 174 0.85 -6.87 2.43
C VAL A 174 0.09 -8.19 2.36
N VAL A 175 -1.04 -8.24 3.06
CA VAL A 175 -2.01 -9.34 2.95
C VAL A 175 -3.27 -8.79 2.30
N MET A 176 -3.61 -9.33 1.13
CA MET A 176 -4.90 -9.10 0.48
C MET A 176 -5.68 -10.41 0.47
N VAL A 177 -6.98 -10.35 0.67
CA VAL A 177 -7.86 -11.51 0.54
C VAL A 177 -8.95 -11.20 -0.48
N GLU A 178 -9.19 -12.13 -1.40
CA GLU A 178 -10.32 -12.15 -2.33
C GLU A 178 -11.36 -13.17 -1.88
N ASN A 179 -12.60 -12.73 -1.77
CA ASN A 179 -13.78 -13.56 -1.61
C ASN A 179 -14.56 -13.60 -2.92
N ARG A 180 -14.37 -14.67 -3.69
CA ARG A 180 -15.08 -14.95 -4.94
C ARG A 180 -16.38 -15.72 -4.74
N HIS A 181 -16.75 -16.05 -3.50
CA HIS A 181 -18.01 -16.74 -3.25
C HIS A 181 -19.19 -15.78 -3.47
N PRO A 182 -20.29 -16.22 -4.11
CA PRO A 182 -21.41 -15.34 -4.47
C PRO A 182 -22.33 -14.98 -3.29
N THR A 183 -22.34 -15.77 -2.21
CA THR A 183 -23.35 -15.64 -1.14
C THR A 183 -22.82 -15.70 0.28
N THR A 184 -21.51 -15.94 0.48
CA THR A 184 -20.93 -16.06 1.82
C THR A 184 -19.89 -14.97 2.04
N TYR A 185 -19.81 -14.48 3.27
CA TYR A 185 -18.73 -13.64 3.74
C TYR A 185 -17.50 -14.51 4.01
N ALA A 186 -16.32 -13.96 3.73
CA ALA A 186 -15.05 -14.51 4.13
C ALA A 186 -14.58 -13.80 5.38
N GLN A 187 -14.59 -14.49 6.52
CA GLN A 187 -14.02 -13.96 7.76
C GLN A 187 -12.57 -14.40 7.87
N VAL A 188 -11.68 -13.45 8.14
CA VAL A 188 -10.24 -13.71 8.29
C VAL A 188 -9.69 -13.12 9.57
N ILE A 189 -8.78 -13.83 10.22
CA ILE A 189 -7.90 -13.29 11.27
C ILE A 189 -6.49 -13.29 10.73
N CYS A 190 -5.88 -12.11 10.65
CA CYS A 190 -4.47 -11.96 10.33
C CYS A 190 -3.70 -11.70 11.63
N ASN A 191 -2.81 -12.62 12.01
CA ASN A 191 -2.00 -12.52 13.21
C ASN A 191 -0.52 -12.37 12.85
N CYS A 192 0.06 -11.23 13.21
CA CYS A 192 1.45 -10.87 12.99
C CYS A 192 2.18 -10.47 14.27
N MET A 193 1.62 -10.81 15.45
CA MET A 193 2.11 -10.34 16.76
C MET A 193 3.56 -10.72 17.08
N ASP A 194 4.06 -11.83 16.52
CA ASP A 194 5.44 -12.28 16.74
C ASP A 194 6.45 -11.55 15.83
N SER A 195 5.99 -10.61 15.00
CA SER A 195 6.88 -9.81 14.15
C SER A 195 7.67 -8.78 14.97
N VAL A 196 8.90 -8.51 14.53
CA VAL A 196 9.84 -7.61 15.22
C VAL A 196 10.27 -6.49 14.28
N ASN A 197 10.35 -5.27 14.83
CA ASN A 197 10.75 -4.06 14.11
C ASN A 197 9.83 -3.74 12.92
N VAL A 198 8.52 -3.92 13.12
CA VAL A 198 7.48 -3.60 12.14
C VAL A 198 6.41 -2.72 12.75
N VAL A 199 5.79 -1.92 11.91
CA VAL A 199 4.57 -1.17 12.21
C VAL A 199 3.51 -1.50 11.18
N SER A 200 2.25 -1.23 11.54
CA SER A 200 1.08 -1.62 10.76
C SER A 200 0.22 -0.41 10.45
N THR A 201 -0.27 -0.31 9.23
CA THR A 201 -1.27 0.69 8.85
C THR A 201 -2.61 0.50 9.57
N ARG A 202 -2.83 -0.67 10.19
CA ARG A 202 -4.00 -0.95 11.04
C ARG A 202 -3.79 -0.55 12.51
N SER A 203 -2.63 0.02 12.86
CA SER A 203 -2.24 0.36 14.24
C SER A 203 -2.19 -0.82 15.22
N THR A 204 -2.33 -2.04 14.72
CA THR A 204 -2.21 -3.31 15.45
C THR A 204 -1.57 -4.36 14.54
N LEU A 205 -0.95 -5.35 15.16
CA LEU A 205 -0.37 -6.52 14.48
C LEU A 205 -1.32 -7.71 14.40
N LYS A 206 -2.56 -7.58 14.91
CA LYS A 206 -3.57 -8.60 14.78
C LYS A 206 -4.90 -7.98 14.35
N THR A 207 -5.51 -8.48 13.29
CA THR A 207 -6.82 -8.01 12.82
C THR A 207 -7.79 -9.14 12.62
N ALA A 208 -9.08 -8.83 12.69
CA ALA A 208 -10.15 -9.68 12.18
C ALA A 208 -11.03 -8.87 11.23
N ASP A 209 -11.37 -9.45 10.09
CA ASP A 209 -12.09 -8.76 9.03
C ASP A 209 -13.12 -9.68 8.38
N SER A 210 -14.29 -9.14 8.09
CA SER A 210 -15.38 -9.80 7.37
C SER A 210 -15.50 -9.20 5.97
N ILE A 211 -15.18 -10.00 4.96
CA ILE A 211 -15.12 -9.58 3.56
C ILE A 211 -16.41 -10.03 2.86
N PRO A 212 -17.21 -9.12 2.30
CA PRO A 212 -18.46 -9.46 1.63
C PRO A 212 -18.29 -10.43 0.44
N PRO A 213 -19.37 -11.11 0.02
CA PRO A 213 -19.38 -11.87 -1.22
C PRO A 213 -18.92 -11.02 -2.40
N LEU A 214 -18.13 -11.59 -3.31
CA LEU A 214 -17.60 -10.91 -4.51
C LEU A 214 -16.83 -9.61 -4.20
N HIS A 215 -16.06 -9.61 -3.11
CA HIS A 215 -15.19 -8.50 -2.73
C HIS A 215 -13.76 -8.97 -2.44
N ARG A 216 -12.85 -8.01 -2.39
CA ARG A 216 -11.46 -8.16 -1.97
C ARG A 216 -11.11 -7.09 -0.94
N GLN A 217 -10.13 -7.34 -0.08
CA GLN A 217 -9.73 -6.38 0.96
C GLN A 217 -8.23 -6.45 1.20
N ILE A 218 -7.58 -5.29 1.33
CA ILE A 218 -6.25 -5.19 1.95
C ILE A 218 -6.44 -5.34 3.46
N VAL A 219 -6.10 -6.51 3.99
CA VAL A 219 -6.30 -6.85 5.40
C VAL A 219 -5.30 -6.10 6.28
N ILE A 220 -4.02 -6.14 5.91
CA ILE A 220 -2.96 -5.46 6.66
C ILE A 220 -1.80 -5.05 5.74
N VAL A 221 -1.18 -3.91 6.04
CA VAL A 221 0.11 -3.51 5.49
C VAL A 221 1.08 -3.36 6.66
N LEU A 222 2.07 -4.24 6.72
CA LEU A 222 3.23 -4.10 7.60
C LEU A 222 4.36 -3.42 6.87
N THR A 223 5.13 -2.65 7.62
CA THR A 223 6.28 -1.91 7.15
C THR A 223 7.40 -2.01 8.16
N HIS A 224 8.64 -2.07 7.69
CA HIS A 224 9.81 -1.97 8.55
C HIS A 224 9.79 -0.61 9.27
N LEU A 225 9.88 -0.62 10.60
CA LEU A 225 9.83 0.58 11.43
C LEU A 225 11.10 1.42 11.26
N GLU A 226 12.26 0.84 11.55
CA GLU A 226 13.56 1.51 11.43
C GLU A 226 14.61 0.65 10.70
N GLY A 227 15.18 1.20 9.63
CA GLY A 227 16.15 0.51 8.76
C GLY A 227 17.53 0.22 9.36
N THR A 228 17.76 0.56 10.64
CA THR A 228 19.02 0.32 11.37
C THR A 228 19.10 -1.09 11.97
N GLY A 229 17.96 -1.73 12.22
CA GLY A 229 17.86 -3.09 12.77
C GLY A 229 17.35 -4.11 11.75
N GLY A 230 17.57 -5.40 12.03
CA GLY A 230 16.91 -6.47 11.30
C GLY A 230 15.38 -6.40 11.45
N MET A 231 14.66 -6.89 10.46
CA MET A 231 13.21 -7.03 10.49
C MET A 231 12.86 -8.51 10.41
N ILE A 232 11.93 -8.95 11.25
CA ILE A 232 11.40 -10.32 11.20
C ILE A 232 9.89 -10.22 11.03
N ILE A 233 9.36 -10.90 10.03
CA ILE A 233 7.93 -10.93 9.73
C ILE A 233 7.41 -12.34 10.00
N HIS A 234 6.59 -12.46 11.02
CA HIS A 234 5.77 -13.63 11.29
C HIS A 234 4.32 -13.28 10.93
N TYR A 235 3.65 -14.15 10.18
CA TYR A 235 2.25 -13.96 9.84
C TYR A 235 1.51 -15.29 9.74
N GLN A 236 0.28 -15.29 10.23
CA GLN A 236 -0.64 -16.41 10.13
C GLN A 236 -2.01 -15.87 9.72
N LEU A 237 -2.64 -16.53 8.74
CA LEU A 237 -3.99 -16.21 8.31
C LEU A 237 -4.93 -17.37 8.64
N THR A 238 -5.90 -17.13 9.53
CA THR A 238 -7.01 -18.04 9.78
C THR A 238 -8.23 -17.55 9.03
N ASN A 239 -9.02 -18.43 8.44
CA ASN A 239 -10.17 -18.05 7.61
C ASN A 239 -11.36 -18.99 7.79
N ARG A 240 -12.56 -18.49 7.53
CA ARG A 240 -13.79 -19.27 7.39
C ARG A 240 -14.80 -18.58 6.47
N GLY A 241 -15.64 -19.37 5.80
CA GLY A 241 -16.84 -18.89 5.11
C GLY A 241 -18.04 -18.86 6.05
N THR A 242 -18.91 -17.87 5.92
CA THR A 242 -20.15 -17.75 6.72
C THR A 242 -21.25 -16.99 5.98
N HIS A 243 -22.51 -17.22 6.36
CA HIS A 243 -23.65 -16.45 5.87
C HIS A 243 -23.92 -15.17 6.67
N HIS A 244 -23.14 -14.92 7.73
CA HIS A 244 -23.30 -13.76 8.60
C HIS A 244 -22.22 -12.71 8.36
N LYS A 245 -22.62 -11.44 8.38
CA LYS A 245 -21.71 -10.31 8.21
C LYS A 245 -20.81 -10.09 9.44
N GLY A 246 -21.36 -10.17 10.65
CA GLY A 246 -20.63 -9.93 11.90
C GLY A 246 -19.65 -11.06 12.27
N LEU A 247 -18.55 -10.70 12.92
CA LEU A 247 -17.46 -11.60 13.34
C LEU A 247 -17.89 -12.59 14.45
N ASN A 248 -19.03 -12.39 15.10
CA ASN A 248 -19.62 -13.29 16.09
C ASN A 248 -18.65 -13.68 17.21
N ASP A 249 -18.31 -14.97 17.33
CA ASP A 249 -17.35 -15.52 18.30
C ASP A 249 -15.94 -14.94 18.13
N TRP A 250 -15.54 -14.52 16.92
CA TRP A 250 -14.28 -13.81 16.70
C TRP A 250 -14.35 -12.35 17.16
N GLY A 251 -15.55 -11.81 17.37
CA GLY A 251 -15.78 -10.47 17.90
C GLY A 251 -16.08 -10.41 19.40
N ASN A 252 -16.33 -11.53 20.08
CA ASN A 252 -16.76 -11.55 21.48
C ASN A 252 -15.62 -11.99 22.43
N ASN A 253 -15.45 -11.31 23.57
CA ASN A 253 -14.54 -11.64 24.68
C ASN A 253 -13.07 -11.96 24.28
N GLY A 254 -12.27 -10.93 23.98
CA GLY A 254 -10.79 -11.01 23.93
C GLY A 254 -10.19 -11.89 22.81
N GLY A 255 -11.03 -12.45 21.93
CA GLY A 255 -10.67 -13.51 20.98
C GLY A 255 -9.65 -13.16 19.89
N VAL A 256 -9.32 -11.88 19.71
CA VAL A 256 -8.28 -11.42 18.78
C VAL A 256 -7.20 -10.66 19.55
N GLY A 257 -6.52 -11.35 20.47
CA GLY A 257 -5.31 -10.83 21.13
C GLY A 257 -5.56 -9.62 22.02
N GLY A 258 -6.70 -9.57 22.73
CA GLY A 258 -7.03 -8.46 23.63
C GLY A 258 -7.68 -7.25 22.95
N LEU A 259 -8.02 -7.33 21.67
CA LEU A 259 -8.81 -6.29 20.99
C LEU A 259 -10.29 -6.43 21.35
N GLU A 260 -10.89 -5.34 21.84
CA GLU A 260 -12.32 -5.27 22.18
C GLU A 260 -13.16 -5.03 20.93
N GLY A 261 -14.17 -5.88 20.74
CA GLY A 261 -15.15 -5.77 19.66
C GLY A 261 -16.52 -6.26 20.12
N SER A 262 -17.50 -6.15 19.23
CA SER A 262 -18.84 -6.71 19.40
C SER A 262 -19.02 -7.88 18.44
N ARG A 263 -19.99 -8.76 18.71
CA ARG A 263 -20.40 -9.84 17.79
C ARG A 263 -20.79 -9.32 16.40
N ASP A 264 -21.36 -8.11 16.36
CA ASP A 264 -21.82 -7.47 15.12
C ASP A 264 -20.69 -6.71 14.41
N SER A 265 -19.50 -6.61 15.03
CA SER A 265 -18.35 -5.97 14.40
C SER A 265 -17.92 -6.74 13.14
N GLU A 266 -17.63 -6.00 12.08
CA GLU A 266 -17.13 -6.56 10.80
C GLU A 266 -15.62 -6.46 10.69
N HIS A 267 -15.03 -5.51 11.40
CA HIS A 267 -13.61 -5.22 11.40
C HIS A 267 -13.16 -4.96 12.83
N ILE A 268 -12.10 -5.64 13.24
CA ILE A 268 -11.44 -5.46 14.54
C ILE A 268 -9.94 -5.24 14.25
N PRO A 269 -9.40 -4.04 14.56
CA PRO A 269 -10.11 -2.86 15.02
C PRO A 269 -11.05 -2.30 13.94
N VAL A 270 -12.03 -1.50 14.37
CA VAL A 270 -12.98 -0.82 13.48
C VAL A 270 -12.22 0.07 12.50
N LEU A 271 -12.64 0.06 11.23
CA LEU A 271 -12.07 0.93 10.20
C LEU A 271 -12.60 2.36 10.36
N ASP A 272 -11.87 3.16 11.14
CA ASP A 272 -12.10 4.60 11.25
C ASP A 272 -11.64 5.34 9.98
N ASN A 273 -11.89 6.64 9.91
CA ASN A 273 -11.57 7.44 8.73
C ASN A 273 -10.08 7.43 8.37
N SER A 274 -9.17 7.21 9.32
CA SER A 274 -7.72 7.21 9.09
C SER A 274 -7.24 6.01 8.29
N VAL A 275 -7.98 4.90 8.31
CA VAL A 275 -7.58 3.63 7.66
C VAL A 275 -8.60 3.13 6.64
N ARG A 276 -9.84 3.64 6.66
CA ARG A 276 -10.96 3.15 5.85
C ARG A 276 -10.68 3.13 4.36
N GLU A 277 -10.09 4.18 3.80
CA GLU A 277 -9.85 4.26 2.35
C GLU A 277 -8.84 3.23 1.85
N LEU A 278 -7.91 2.81 2.71
CA LEU A 278 -6.94 1.76 2.40
C LEU A 278 -7.51 0.35 2.61
N HIS A 279 -8.31 0.17 3.66
CA HIS A 279 -8.64 -1.15 4.20
C HIS A 279 -10.09 -1.57 3.99
N SER A 280 -10.97 -0.74 3.45
CA SER A 280 -12.36 -1.15 3.19
C SER A 280 -12.42 -2.22 2.09
N PRO A 281 -13.38 -3.16 2.16
CA PRO A 281 -13.63 -4.08 1.06
C PRO A 281 -13.93 -3.35 -0.25
N ARG A 282 -13.42 -3.91 -1.35
CA ARG A 282 -13.56 -3.42 -2.73
C ARG A 282 -14.24 -4.51 -3.57
N PRO A 283 -15.18 -4.19 -4.46
CA PRO A 283 -15.76 -5.18 -5.36
C PRO A 283 -14.68 -5.87 -6.23
N LEU A 284 -14.96 -7.11 -6.64
CA LEU A 284 -14.16 -7.82 -7.64
C LEU A 284 -14.38 -7.25 -9.05
#